data_AF-A0A1I5EKW1-F1
#
_entry.id   AF-A0A1I5EKW1-F1
#
_cell.length_a   1.000
_cell.length_b   1.000
_cell.length_c   1.000
_cell.angle_alpha   90.00
_cell.angle_beta   90.00
_cell.angle_gamma   90.00
#
_symmetry.space_group_name_H-M   'P 1'
#
loop_
_entity.id
_entity.type
_entity.pdbx_description
1 polymer ?
#
loop_
_entity_poly.entity_id
_entity_poly.type
_entity_poly.pdbx_seq_one_letter_code
_entity_poly.pdbx_strand_id
1 'polypeptide(L)'
;MFEAIDQSYDFPVNHASNLSKEADSQTGNPTTKAASAETIAVLKAGFRARIMSFREAYDLGARSGLSLSSLKNRTEQCAHLISAGLGYAVDETVFATLVYHYPELAQGYYRAHR
;
A
#
# COMPACT_ATOMS: atom_id res chain seq x y z
N MET A 1 11.59 -35.04 34.63
CA MET A 1 12.54 -35.41 33.57
C MET A 1 11.81 -35.08 32.27
N PHE A 2 12.32 -34.13 31.49
CA PHE A 2 11.70 -33.68 30.24
C PHE A 2 12.00 -34.71 29.14
N GLU A 3 10.96 -35.23 28.48
CA GLU A 3 11.12 -35.91 27.20
C GLU A 3 11.19 -34.83 26.11
N ALA A 4 12.40 -34.65 25.56
CA ALA A 4 12.64 -33.80 24.41
C ALA A 4 12.18 -34.54 23.16
N ILE A 5 11.28 -33.92 22.41
CA ILE A 5 10.82 -34.35 21.10
C ILE A 5 11.93 -33.99 20.10
N ASP A 6 12.72 -34.97 19.66
CA ASP A 6 13.59 -34.84 18.50
C ASP A 6 12.83 -35.37 17.27
N GLN A 7 12.03 -34.49 16.67
CA GLN A 7 11.45 -34.74 15.35
C GLN A 7 12.38 -34.12 14.31
N SER A 8 13.37 -34.91 13.93
CA SER A 8 14.21 -34.71 12.76
C SER A 8 13.34 -34.76 11.49
N TYR A 9 12.87 -33.59 11.03
CA TYR A 9 12.30 -33.44 9.69
C TYR A 9 13.25 -32.60 8.84
N ASP A 10 14.11 -33.31 8.12
CA ASP A 10 14.92 -32.81 7.02
C ASP A 10 14.00 -32.64 5.80
N PHE A 11 13.60 -31.40 5.51
CA PHE A 11 12.89 -31.07 4.27
C PHE A 11 13.89 -30.54 3.25
N PRO A 12 14.08 -31.21 2.10
CA PRO A 12 14.91 -30.67 1.03
C PRO A 12 14.19 -29.48 0.40
N VAL A 13 14.77 -28.28 0.56
CA VAL A 13 14.34 -27.06 -0.13
C VAL A 13 14.74 -27.17 -1.60
N ASN A 14 13.87 -27.78 -2.41
CA ASN A 14 13.97 -27.69 -3.86
C ASN A 14 13.53 -26.30 -4.31
N HIS A 15 14.51 -25.42 -4.50
CA HIS A 15 14.38 -24.31 -5.43
C HIS A 15 14.03 -24.85 -6.82
N ALA A 16 12.85 -24.50 -7.35
CA ALA A 16 12.72 -23.93 -8.69
C ALA A 16 11.25 -23.73 -9.11
N SER A 17 11.02 -22.56 -9.69
CA SER A 17 10.12 -22.33 -10.82
C SER A 17 8.61 -22.35 -10.54
N ASN A 18 8.10 -21.19 -10.16
CA ASN A 18 7.12 -20.52 -11.00
C ASN A 18 7.37 -19.01 -10.97
N LEU A 19 8.28 -18.58 -11.85
CA LEU A 19 8.33 -17.20 -12.35
C LEU A 19 7.01 -16.95 -13.07
N SER A 20 6.02 -16.43 -12.34
CA SER A 20 4.92 -15.70 -12.96
C SER A 20 5.52 -14.49 -13.64
N LYS A 21 5.69 -14.61 -14.96
CA LYS A 21 5.90 -13.50 -15.88
C LYS A 21 4.67 -12.60 -15.84
N GLU A 22 4.62 -11.69 -14.89
CA GLU A 22 3.86 -10.46 -15.06
C GLU A 22 4.88 -9.33 -15.11
N ALA A 23 5.19 -8.97 -16.35
CA ALA A 23 5.87 -7.75 -16.70
C ALA A 23 4.98 -6.58 -16.28
N ASP A 24 5.09 -6.16 -15.02
CA ASP A 24 4.65 -4.85 -14.57
C ASP A 24 5.90 -4.00 -14.30
N SER A 25 6.81 -3.95 -15.27
CA SER A 25 7.68 -2.79 -15.45
C SER A 25 6.88 -1.63 -16.04
N GLN A 26 5.80 -1.26 -15.36
CA GLN A 26 5.29 0.09 -15.44
C GLN A 26 6.03 0.88 -14.38
N THR A 27 7.14 1.51 -14.80
CA THR A 27 7.63 2.75 -14.19
C THR A 27 6.41 3.55 -13.75
N GLY A 28 6.26 3.74 -12.45
CA GLY A 28 5.07 4.32 -11.82
C GLY A 28 4.87 5.75 -12.29
N ASN A 29 4.30 5.94 -13.46
CA ASN A 29 3.95 7.26 -13.92
C ASN A 29 2.68 7.70 -13.19
N PRO A 30 2.61 8.94 -12.68
CA PRO A 30 1.41 9.47 -12.06
C PRO A 30 0.23 9.31 -13.02
N THR A 31 -0.88 8.78 -12.51
CA THR A 31 -2.01 8.38 -13.35
C THR A 31 -2.98 9.53 -13.58
N THR A 32 -3.53 9.61 -14.78
CA THR A 32 -4.63 10.51 -15.15
C THR A 32 -6.00 9.84 -15.03
N LYS A 33 -6.05 8.55 -14.64
CA LYS A 33 -7.32 7.83 -14.45
C LYS A 33 -8.05 8.35 -13.22
N ALA A 34 -9.37 8.35 -13.27
CA ALA A 34 -10.19 8.67 -12.11
C ALA A 34 -9.87 7.72 -10.94
N ALA A 35 -9.66 8.29 -9.75
CA ALA A 35 -9.41 7.52 -8.54
C ALA A 35 -10.68 6.78 -8.09
N SER A 36 -10.51 5.56 -7.58
CA SER A 36 -11.63 4.80 -7.02
C SER A 36 -12.12 5.39 -5.69
N ALA A 37 -13.32 5.01 -5.24
CA ALA A 37 -13.87 5.48 -3.98
C ALA A 37 -13.00 5.06 -2.78
N GLU A 38 -12.42 3.87 -2.83
CA GLU A 38 -11.51 3.30 -1.84
C GLU A 38 -10.23 4.12 -1.75
N THR A 39 -9.65 4.47 -2.90
CA THR A 39 -8.46 5.34 -2.99
C THR A 39 -8.70 6.68 -2.31
N ILE A 40 -9.86 7.29 -2.58
CA ILE A 40 -10.27 8.56 -1.98
C ILE A 40 -10.44 8.41 -0.47
N ALA A 41 -11.05 7.33 0.01
CA ALA A 41 -11.23 7.06 1.43
C ALA A 41 -9.89 6.94 2.15
N VAL A 42 -8.95 6.19 1.59
CA VAL A 42 -7.60 6.00 2.15
C VAL A 42 -6.82 7.30 2.17
N LEU A 43 -6.85 8.10 1.10
CA LEU A 43 -6.16 9.40 1.07
C LEU A 43 -6.73 10.38 2.09
N LYS A 44 -8.06 10.50 2.18
CA LYS A 44 -8.72 11.33 3.19
C LYS A 44 -8.37 10.90 4.61
N ALA A 45 -8.43 9.59 4.89
CA ALA A 45 -8.11 9.04 6.20
C ALA A 45 -6.64 9.27 6.56
N GLY A 46 -5.71 9.03 5.63
CA GLY A 46 -4.27 9.20 5.87
C GLY A 46 -3.88 10.65 6.18
N PHE A 47 -4.42 11.62 5.43
CA PHE A 47 -4.20 13.04 5.74
C PHE A 47 -4.86 13.46 7.05
N ARG A 48 -6.08 12.99 7.32
CA ARG A 48 -6.79 13.29 8.57
C ARG A 48 -6.07 12.71 9.80
N ALA A 49 -5.53 11.50 9.67
CA ALA A 49 -4.76 10.83 10.72
C ALA A 49 -3.33 11.38 10.85
N ARG A 50 -2.90 12.28 9.95
CA ARG A 50 -1.56 12.89 9.93
C ARG A 50 -0.43 11.86 9.94
N ILE A 51 -0.60 10.78 9.20
CA ILE A 51 0.37 9.68 9.12
C ILE A 51 1.74 10.20 8.67
N MET A 52 1.74 11.06 7.64
CA MET A 52 2.93 11.70 7.09
C MET A 52 2.56 12.97 6.34
N SER A 53 3.54 13.85 6.10
CA SER A 53 3.33 15.03 5.25
C SER A 53 3.18 14.62 3.77
N PHE A 54 2.57 15.49 2.96
CA PHE A 54 2.44 15.24 1.51
C PHE A 54 3.79 14.94 0.85
N ARG A 55 4.84 15.70 1.21
CA ARG A 55 6.16 15.55 0.60
C ARG A 55 6.81 14.22 0.96
N GLU A 56 6.75 13.84 2.24
CA GLU A 56 7.26 12.53 2.69
C GLU A 56 6.53 11.37 2.02
N ALA A 57 5.20 11.46 1.91
CA ALA A 57 4.39 10.46 1.23
C ALA A 57 4.76 10.32 -0.25
N TYR A 58 4.93 11.45 -0.94
CA TYR A 58 5.29 11.46 -2.35
C TYR A 58 6.69 10.84 -2.56
N ASP A 59 7.67 11.25 -1.75
CA ASP A 59 9.05 10.75 -1.84
C ASP A 59 9.13 9.25 -1.50
N LEU A 60 8.40 8.80 -0.49
CA LEU A 60 8.31 7.37 -0.14
C LEU A 60 7.62 6.56 -1.24
N GLY A 61 6.51 7.07 -1.79
CA GLY A 61 5.79 6.43 -2.88
C GLY A 61 6.65 6.30 -4.14
N ALA A 62 7.38 7.35 -4.51
CA ALA A 62 8.33 7.34 -5.63
C ALA A 62 9.43 6.29 -5.45
N ARG A 63 9.93 6.12 -4.22
CA ARG A 63 10.95 5.13 -3.88
C ARG A 63 10.42 3.70 -3.80
N SER A 64 9.14 3.53 -3.47
CA SER A 64 8.53 2.19 -3.34
C SER A 64 8.50 1.43 -4.67
N GLY A 65 8.36 2.15 -5.79
CA GLY A 65 8.25 1.55 -7.13
C GLY A 65 7.01 0.66 -7.31
N LEU A 66 6.04 0.71 -6.39
CA LEU A 66 4.87 -0.15 -6.41
C LEU A 66 3.83 0.38 -7.42
N SER A 67 3.26 -0.55 -8.20
CA SER A 67 2.16 -0.24 -9.11
C SER A 67 0.81 -0.19 -8.37
N LEU A 68 -0.16 0.55 -8.92
CA LEU A 68 -1.52 0.60 -8.38
C LEU A 68 -2.21 -0.77 -8.42
N SER A 69 -1.93 -1.59 -9.44
CA SER A 69 -2.44 -2.96 -9.56
C SER A 69 -2.04 -3.81 -8.34
N SER A 70 -0.77 -3.72 -7.94
CA SER A 70 -0.20 -4.47 -6.80
C SER A 70 -0.83 -4.11 -5.46
N LEU A 71 -1.34 -2.88 -5.32
CA LEU A 71 -1.89 -2.38 -4.06
C LEU A 71 -3.42 -2.36 -4.00
N LYS A 72 -4.10 -2.81 -5.06
CA LYS A 72 -5.56 -2.77 -5.15
C LYS A 72 -6.24 -3.44 -3.96
N ASN A 73 -5.93 -4.70 -3.69
CA ASN A 73 -6.54 -5.47 -2.59
C ASN A 73 -6.25 -4.83 -1.22
N ARG A 74 -5.03 -4.31 -1.02
CA ARG A 74 -4.63 -3.68 0.25
C ARG A 74 -5.33 -2.33 0.45
N THR A 75 -5.56 -1.59 -0.63
CA THR A 75 -6.33 -0.34 -0.64
C THR A 75 -7.79 -0.59 -0.29
N GLU A 76 -8.41 -1.61 -0.88
CA GLU A 76 -9.79 -2.03 -0.57
C GLU A 76 -9.93 -2.44 0.89
N GLN A 77 -9.00 -3.24 1.41
CA GLN A 77 -8.96 -3.61 2.83
C GLN A 77 -8.85 -2.39 3.75
N CYS A 78 -7.95 -1.45 3.46
CA CYS A 78 -7.84 -0.21 4.24
C CYS A 78 -9.15 0.58 4.19
N ALA A 79 -9.78 0.71 3.01
CA ALA A 79 -11.06 1.40 2.85
C ALA A 79 -12.20 0.76 3.67
N HIS A 80 -12.27 -0.57 3.72
CA HIS A 80 -13.21 -1.29 4.56
C HIS A 80 -12.98 -1.01 6.05
N LEU A 81 -11.73 -1.04 6.52
CA LEU A 81 -11.40 -0.74 7.92
C LEU A 81 -11.74 0.71 8.28
N ILE A 82 -11.42 1.67 7.42
CA ILE A 82 -11.80 3.08 7.58
C ILE A 82 -13.32 3.23 7.69
N SER A 83 -14.06 2.54 6.82
CA SER A 83 -15.53 2.59 6.80
C SER A 83 -16.15 1.95 8.05
N ALA A 84 -15.48 0.96 8.64
CA ALA A 84 -15.84 0.35 9.93
C ALA A 84 -15.48 1.23 11.15
N GLY A 85 -14.92 2.43 10.95
CA GLY A 85 -14.55 3.37 12.00
C GLY A 85 -13.09 3.27 12.46
N LEU A 86 -12.29 2.38 11.87
CA LEU A 86 -10.86 2.22 12.16
C LEU A 86 -10.03 3.12 11.25
N GLY A 87 -10.30 4.42 11.30
CA GLY A 87 -9.68 5.43 10.42
C GLY A 87 -8.16 5.60 10.56
N TYR A 88 -7.56 4.99 11.59
CA TYR A 88 -6.11 4.96 11.83
C TYR A 88 -5.44 3.71 11.25
N ALA A 89 -6.20 2.71 10.79
CA ALA A 89 -5.69 1.49 10.17
C ALA A 89 -5.37 1.71 8.67
N VAL A 90 -4.69 2.81 8.37
CA VAL A 90 -4.19 3.12 7.04
C VAL A 90 -2.74 2.69 6.96
N ASP A 91 -2.44 1.85 5.99
CA ASP A 91 -1.08 1.43 5.73
C ASP A 91 -0.24 2.57 5.13
N GLU A 92 0.92 2.86 5.73
CA GLU A 92 1.82 3.94 5.33
C GLU A 92 2.31 3.79 3.89
N THR A 93 2.62 2.55 3.47
CA THR A 93 3.12 2.27 2.13
C THR A 93 2.00 2.43 1.11
N VAL A 94 0.80 1.93 1.41
CA VAL A 94 -0.38 2.16 0.56
C VAL A 94 -0.65 3.65 0.41
N PHE A 95 -0.68 4.39 1.52
CA PHE A 95 -0.91 5.83 1.49
C PHE A 95 0.14 6.56 0.65
N ALA A 96 1.43 6.30 0.89
CA ALA A 96 2.53 6.90 0.14
C ALA A 96 2.46 6.61 -1.36
N THR A 97 2.22 5.35 -1.73
CA THR A 97 2.09 4.98 -3.14
C THR A 97 0.86 5.64 -3.78
N LEU A 98 -0.28 5.74 -3.08
CA LEU A 98 -1.45 6.47 -3.58
C LEU A 98 -1.18 7.96 -3.77
N VAL A 99 -0.44 8.60 -2.86
CA VAL A 99 -0.06 10.02 -2.99
C VAL A 99 0.85 10.22 -4.21
N TYR A 100 1.78 9.31 -4.46
CA TYR A 100 2.67 9.38 -5.61
C TYR A 100 1.93 9.22 -6.95
N HIS A 101 1.03 8.24 -7.04
CA HIS A 101 0.27 7.99 -8.29
C HIS A 101 -0.85 9.00 -8.54
N TYR A 102 -1.43 9.60 -7.49
CA TYR A 102 -2.50 10.59 -7.57
C TYR A 102 -2.11 11.94 -6.94
N PRO A 103 -1.04 12.61 -7.43
CA PRO A 103 -0.47 13.76 -6.75
C PRO A 103 -1.41 14.97 -6.71
N GLU A 104 -2.15 15.25 -7.78
CA GLU A 104 -3.08 16.39 -7.82
C GLU A 104 -4.25 16.22 -6.84
N LEU A 105 -4.81 15.00 -6.80
CA LEU A 105 -5.91 14.66 -5.92
C LEU A 105 -5.47 14.64 -4.45
N ALA A 106 -4.29 14.07 -4.18
CA ALA A 106 -3.67 14.11 -2.85
C ALA A 106 -3.36 15.53 -2.39
N GLN A 107 -2.87 16.40 -3.29
CA GLN A 107 -2.60 17.80 -2.95
C GLN A 107 -3.88 18.58 -2.62
N GLY A 108 -5.00 18.27 -3.30
CA GLY A 108 -6.31 18.80 -2.96
C GLY A 108 -6.73 18.47 -1.53
N TYR A 109 -6.58 17.21 -1.12
CA TYR A 109 -6.90 16.79 0.25
C TYR A 109 -5.94 17.34 1.29
N TYR A 110 -4.64 17.39 0.98
CA TYR A 110 -3.65 17.98 1.87
C TYR A 110 -3.96 19.45 2.19
N ARG A 111 -4.34 20.24 1.17
CA ARG A 111 -4.72 21.66 1.36
C ARG A 111 -6.01 21.82 2.17
N ALA A 112 -6.98 20.93 2.02
CA ALA A 112 -8.24 20.97 2.76
C ALA A 112 -8.10 20.60 4.25
N HIS A 113 -7.00 19.95 4.64
CA HIS A 113 -6.76 19.44 6.00
C HIS A 113 -5.62 20.14 6.74
N ARG A 114 -5.12 21.28 6.23
CA ARG A 114 -4.17 22.16 6.92
C ARG A 114 -4.91 23.18 7.77
#